data_AF-A0A840FCJ2-F1
#
_entry.id   AF-A0A840FCJ2-F1
#
_cell.length_a   1.000
_cell.length_b   1.000
_cell.length_c   1.000
_cell.angle_alpha   90.00
_cell.angle_beta   90.00
_cell.angle_gamma   90.00
#
_symmetry.space_group_name_H-M   'P 1'
#
loop_
_entity.id
_entity.type
_entity.pdbx_description
1 polymer ?
#
loop_
_entity_poly.entity_id
_entity_poly.type
_entity_poly.pdbx_seq_one_letter_code
_entity_poly.pdbx_strand_id
1 'polypeptide(L)'
;MPLTKEERSHELGDSFRDKAAVLREKFINWTAVASGAAIAISFQLTAQSANKEAALRLLVPPLIAWLVAILAAAASLFAVFQENLFAGFSHHEQGRRERQHGRIDDLSAAVQPADNASEIARRSDLARAFHAKADRYHRLSRMWLYIAGAAQVVSAASFLSGLIIAMWLLSRADKMHEAFHPLGR
;
A
#
# COMPACT_ATOMS: atom_id res chain seq x y z
N MET A 1 33.30 7.15 8.07
CA MET A 1 32.92 8.56 8.35
C MET A 1 31.42 8.58 8.63
N PRO A 2 30.94 9.26 9.68
CA PRO A 2 29.51 9.35 9.94
C PRO A 2 28.85 10.21 8.84
N LEU A 3 27.79 9.68 8.22
CA LEU A 3 27.01 10.37 7.18
C LEU A 3 26.50 11.73 7.70
N THR A 4 26.63 12.74 6.85
CA THR A 4 26.08 14.08 7.11
C THR A 4 24.55 14.00 7.26
N LYS A 5 23.94 14.98 7.93
CA LYS A 5 22.48 15.01 8.12
C LYS A 5 21.71 15.06 6.79
N GLU A 6 22.29 15.70 5.77
CA GLU A 6 21.75 15.76 4.42
C GLU A 6 21.77 14.38 3.75
N GLU A 7 22.90 13.68 3.79
CA GLU A 7 23.02 12.33 3.25
C GLU A 7 22.06 11.34 3.94
N ARG A 8 21.89 11.43 5.26
CA ARG A 8 20.90 10.59 5.99
C ARG A 8 19.46 10.90 5.59
N SER A 9 19.12 12.16 5.34
CA SER A 9 17.77 12.54 4.91
C SER A 9 17.48 12.11 3.46
N HIS A 10 18.50 12.12 2.61
CA HIS A 10 18.44 11.61 1.24
C HIS A 10 18.34 10.07 1.21
N GLU A 11 19.14 9.34 1.98
CA GLU A 11 19.04 7.87 2.11
C GLU A 11 17.67 7.43 2.61
N LEU A 12 17.09 8.15 3.57
CA LEU A 12 15.73 7.88 4.04
C LEU A 12 14.71 8.11 2.92
N GLY A 13 14.77 9.25 2.23
CA GLY A 13 13.91 9.55 1.08
C GLY A 13 14.01 8.53 -0.05
N ASP A 14 15.23 8.07 -0.35
CA ASP A 14 15.48 7.05 -1.37
C ASP A 14 14.96 5.68 -0.94
N SER A 15 15.13 5.30 0.33
CA SER A 15 14.55 4.06 0.87
C SER A 15 13.02 4.01 0.80
N PHE A 16 12.35 5.16 0.95
CA PHE A 16 10.89 5.28 0.82
C PHE A 16 10.45 5.22 -0.64
N ARG A 17 11.21 5.87 -1.55
CA ARG A 17 10.97 5.80 -2.99
C ARG A 17 11.15 4.38 -3.53
N ASP A 18 12.18 3.67 -3.10
CA ASP A 18 12.45 2.30 -3.52
C ASP A 18 11.36 1.34 -3.05
N LYS A 19 10.91 1.46 -1.79
CA LYS A 19 9.79 0.65 -1.29
C LYS A 19 8.49 0.91 -2.05
N ALA A 20 8.19 2.18 -2.35
CA ALA A 20 7.02 2.54 -3.15
C ALA A 20 7.13 2.04 -4.60
N ALA A 21 8.33 2.11 -5.20
CA ALA A 21 8.59 1.62 -6.54
C ALA A 21 8.38 0.10 -6.63
N VAL A 22 8.93 -0.67 -5.69
CA VAL A 22 8.76 -2.13 -5.63
C VAL A 22 7.29 -2.51 -5.44
N LEU A 23 6.54 -1.77 -4.60
CA LEU A 23 5.12 -2.02 -4.39
C LEU A 23 4.28 -1.66 -5.64
N ARG A 24 4.62 -0.57 -6.31
CA ARG A 24 4.02 -0.18 -7.59
C ARG A 24 4.29 -1.22 -8.67
N GLU A 25 5.52 -1.71 -8.79
CA GLU A 25 5.89 -2.73 -9.76
C GLU A 25 5.15 -4.04 -9.48
N LYS A 26 5.11 -4.48 -8.22
CA LYS A 26 4.29 -5.63 -7.80
C LYS A 26 2.81 -5.44 -8.15
N PHE A 27 2.25 -4.26 -7.90
CA PHE A 27 0.86 -3.94 -8.27
C PHE A 27 0.62 -4.05 -9.78
N ILE A 28 1.50 -3.46 -10.59
CA ILE A 28 1.40 -3.49 -12.06
C ILE A 28 1.47 -4.94 -12.55
N ASN A 29 2.43 -5.72 -12.04
CA ASN A 29 2.60 -7.12 -12.43
C ASN A 29 1.37 -7.96 -12.02
N TRP A 30 0.85 -7.79 -10.80
CA TRP A 30 -0.36 -8.48 -10.36
C TRP A 30 -1.60 -8.09 -11.16
N THR A 31 -1.75 -6.80 -11.49
CA THR A 31 -2.87 -6.33 -12.31
C THR A 31 -2.77 -6.87 -13.73
N ALA A 32 -1.56 -6.89 -14.32
CA ALA A 32 -1.32 -7.45 -15.65
C ALA A 32 -1.64 -8.94 -15.70
N VAL A 33 -1.17 -9.72 -14.72
CA VAL A 33 -1.47 -11.16 -14.59
C VAL A 33 -2.98 -11.36 -14.39
N ALA A 34 -3.61 -10.52 -13.57
CA ALA A 34 -5.04 -10.57 -13.30
C ALA A 34 -5.89 -10.34 -14.55
N SER A 35 -5.63 -9.26 -15.26
CA SER A 35 -6.31 -8.93 -16.51
C SER A 35 -6.04 -9.99 -17.58
N GLY A 36 -4.80 -10.49 -17.69
CA GLY A 36 -4.45 -11.55 -18.64
C GLY A 36 -5.20 -12.86 -18.37
N ALA A 37 -5.21 -13.31 -17.11
CA ALA A 37 -5.97 -14.49 -16.70
C ALA A 37 -7.48 -14.30 -16.95
N ALA A 38 -8.00 -13.09 -16.69
CA ALA A 38 -9.40 -12.78 -16.92
C ALA A 38 -9.83 -12.86 -18.37
N ILE A 39 -9.01 -12.30 -19.25
CA ILE A 39 -9.22 -12.34 -20.69
C ILE A 39 -9.15 -13.78 -21.18
N ALA A 40 -8.10 -14.52 -20.80
CA ALA A 40 -7.90 -15.91 -21.24
C ALA A 40 -9.07 -16.82 -20.83
N ILE A 41 -9.52 -16.72 -19.58
CA ILE A 41 -10.64 -17.51 -19.07
C ILE A 41 -11.95 -17.12 -19.76
N SER A 42 -12.18 -15.82 -19.97
CA SER A 42 -13.38 -15.34 -20.67
C SER A 42 -13.45 -15.84 -22.11
N PHE A 43 -12.32 -15.79 -22.83
CA PHE A 43 -12.20 -16.34 -24.19
C PHE A 43 -12.41 -17.85 -24.21
N GLN A 44 -11.81 -18.59 -23.27
CA GLN A 44 -11.95 -20.04 -23.22
C GLN A 44 -13.40 -20.46 -22.96
N LEU A 45 -14.08 -19.81 -22.00
CA LEU A 45 -15.49 -20.08 -21.68
C LEU A 45 -16.45 -19.71 -22.81
N THR A 46 -16.21 -18.59 -23.51
CA THR A 46 -17.04 -18.20 -24.66
C THR A 46 -16.77 -19.02 -25.91
N ALA A 47 -15.55 -19.53 -26.10
CA ALA A 47 -15.22 -20.44 -27.19
C ALA A 47 -15.81 -21.85 -26.98
N GLN A 48 -15.90 -22.31 -25.73
CA GLN A 48 -16.41 -23.65 -25.41
C GLN A 48 -17.93 -23.70 -25.24
N SER A 49 -18.63 -22.60 -24.97
CA SER A 49 -20.08 -22.66 -24.71
C SER A 49 -20.92 -22.61 -26.00
N ALA A 50 -21.92 -23.50 -26.08
CA ALA A 50 -22.97 -23.41 -27.11
C ALA A 50 -23.89 -22.19 -26.89
N ASN A 51 -24.08 -21.77 -25.64
CA ASN A 51 -24.88 -20.61 -25.26
C ASN A 51 -23.99 -19.51 -24.68
N LYS A 52 -23.71 -18.49 -25.51
CA LYS A 52 -22.83 -17.36 -25.15
C LYS A 52 -23.40 -16.51 -24.01
N GLU A 53 -24.72 -16.32 -23.95
CA GLU A 53 -25.35 -15.53 -22.87
C GLU A 53 -25.25 -16.22 -21.52
N ALA A 54 -25.44 -17.55 -21.48
CA ALA A 54 -25.30 -18.32 -20.25
C ALA A 54 -23.86 -18.34 -19.73
N ALA A 55 -22.88 -18.47 -20.64
CA ALA A 55 -21.46 -18.43 -20.28
C ALA A 55 -21.02 -17.05 -19.73
N LEU A 56 -21.52 -15.96 -20.31
CA LEU A 56 -21.25 -14.61 -19.81
C LEU A 56 -21.79 -14.40 -18.39
N ARG A 57 -22.99 -14.95 -18.07
CA ARG A 57 -23.54 -14.87 -16.71
C ARG A 57 -22.72 -15.67 -15.70
N LEU A 58 -22.16 -16.81 -16.11
CA LEU A 58 -21.28 -17.63 -15.25
C LEU A 58 -19.92 -16.94 -14.98
N LEU A 59 -19.47 -16.04 -15.86
CA LEU A 59 -18.25 -15.25 -15.67
C LEU A 59 -18.42 -14.08 -14.68
N VAL A 60 -19.65 -13.70 -14.32
CA VAL A 60 -19.88 -12.53 -13.44
C VAL A 60 -19.23 -12.66 -12.06
N PRO A 61 -19.38 -13.77 -11.30
CA PRO A 61 -18.74 -13.92 -10.00
C PRO A 61 -17.19 -13.80 -10.01
N PRO A 62 -16.44 -14.49 -10.91
CA PRO A 62 -14.99 -14.33 -10.94
C PRO A 62 -14.56 -12.93 -11.41
N LEU A 63 -15.31 -12.29 -12.32
CA LEU A 63 -15.04 -10.90 -12.72
C LEU A 63 -15.20 -9.91 -11.55
N ILE A 64 -16.24 -10.07 -10.73
CA ILE A 64 -16.43 -9.25 -9.52
C ILE A 64 -15.26 -9.45 -8.55
N ALA A 65 -14.85 -10.70 -8.32
CA ALA A 65 -13.73 -11.01 -7.42
C ALA A 65 -12.42 -10.35 -7.89
N TRP A 66 -12.14 -10.36 -9.19
CA TRP A 66 -10.97 -9.68 -9.75
C TRP A 66 -11.09 -8.16 -9.68
N LEU A 67 -12.27 -7.58 -9.89
CA LEU A 67 -12.48 -6.14 -9.72
C LEU A 67 -12.20 -5.70 -8.27
N VAL A 68 -12.72 -6.45 -7.29
CA VAL A 68 -12.43 -6.21 -5.87
C VAL A 68 -10.93 -6.32 -5.58
N ALA A 69 -10.25 -7.31 -6.18
CA ALA A 69 -8.81 -7.46 -6.03
C ALA A 69 -8.03 -6.23 -6.53
N ILE A 70 -8.42 -5.68 -7.68
CA ILE A 70 -7.80 -4.48 -8.27
C ILE A 70 -8.05 -3.26 -7.36
N LEU A 71 -9.29 -3.06 -6.89
CA LEU A 71 -9.64 -1.95 -6.02
C LEU A 71 -8.88 -2.00 -4.68
N ALA A 72 -8.79 -3.17 -4.06
CA ALA A 72 -8.02 -3.36 -2.82
C ALA A 72 -6.52 -3.10 -3.04
N ALA A 73 -5.97 -3.52 -4.18
CA ALA A 73 -4.59 -3.27 -4.52
C ALA A 73 -4.31 -1.77 -4.76
N ALA A 74 -5.25 -1.03 -5.36
CA ALA A 74 -5.15 0.42 -5.54
C ALA A 74 -5.22 1.16 -4.18
N ALA A 75 -6.10 0.72 -3.28
CA ALA A 75 -6.17 1.23 -1.91
C ALA A 75 -4.85 1.00 -1.15
N SER A 76 -4.18 -0.13 -1.37
CA SER A 76 -2.86 -0.39 -0.79
C SER A 76 -1.82 0.60 -1.27
N LEU A 77 -1.77 0.89 -2.58
CA LEU A 77 -0.84 1.89 -3.14
C LEU A 77 -1.11 3.29 -2.57
N PHE A 78 -2.37 3.68 -2.46
CA PHE A 78 -2.75 4.96 -1.85
C PHE A 78 -2.32 5.02 -0.38
N ALA A 79 -2.48 3.94 0.37
CA ALA A 79 -2.05 3.85 1.75
C ALA A 79 -0.52 3.98 1.89
N VAL A 80 0.26 3.36 1.00
CA VAL A 80 1.74 3.52 0.96
C VAL A 80 2.13 4.97 0.64
N PHE A 81 1.42 5.62 -0.28
CA PHE A 81 1.65 7.03 -0.56
C PHE A 81 1.41 7.91 0.67
N GLN A 82 0.30 7.69 1.38
CA GLN A 82 0.02 8.39 2.64
C GLN A 82 1.08 8.10 3.71
N GLU A 83 1.49 6.84 3.86
CA GLU A 83 2.54 6.42 4.77
C GLU A 83 3.83 7.20 4.54
N ASN A 84 4.29 7.29 3.28
CA ASN A 84 5.48 8.04 2.90
C ASN A 84 5.36 9.54 3.22
N LEU A 85 4.19 10.15 2.98
CA LEU A 85 3.97 11.56 3.34
C LEU A 85 4.09 11.78 4.85
N PHE A 86 3.45 10.93 5.66
CA PHE A 86 3.48 11.05 7.12
C PHE A 86 4.85 10.69 7.72
N ALA A 87 5.56 9.72 7.15
CA ALA A 87 6.94 9.43 7.52
C ALA A 87 7.84 10.65 7.26
N GLY A 88 7.69 11.29 6.10
CA GLY A 88 8.40 12.53 5.77
C GLY A 88 8.14 13.66 6.76
N PHE A 89 6.86 13.88 7.14
CA PHE A 89 6.53 14.87 8.16
C PHE A 89 7.10 14.53 9.54
N SER A 90 7.11 13.25 9.93
CA SER A 90 7.71 12.82 11.18
C SER A 90 9.22 13.16 11.22
N HIS A 91 9.95 12.81 10.17
CA HIS A 91 11.38 13.13 10.05
C HIS A 91 11.65 14.63 10.04
N HIS A 92 10.83 15.42 9.34
CA HIS A 92 10.97 16.88 9.33
C HIS A 92 10.85 17.47 10.73
N GLU A 93 9.84 17.05 11.50
CA GLU A 93 9.63 17.52 12.87
C GLU A 93 10.73 17.03 13.84
N GLN A 94 11.24 15.81 13.67
CA GLN A 94 12.43 15.33 14.39
C GLN A 94 13.65 16.22 14.11
N GLY A 95 13.88 16.61 12.85
CA GLY A 95 14.96 17.52 12.50
C GLY A 95 14.78 18.94 13.07
N ARG A 96 13.54 19.42 13.26
CA ARG A 96 13.28 20.69 13.96
C ARG A 96 13.55 20.58 15.46
N ARG A 97 13.18 19.45 16.07
CA ARG A 97 13.48 19.14 17.48
C ARG A 97 14.98 19.12 17.72
N GLU A 98 15.76 18.42 16.89
CA GLU A 98 17.21 18.35 17.02
C GLU A 98 17.87 19.73 16.91
N ARG A 99 17.36 20.60 16.03
CA ARG A 99 17.83 21.98 15.93
C ARG A 99 17.53 22.81 17.18
N GLN A 100 16.40 22.56 17.86
CA GLN A 100 16.13 23.21 19.15
C GLN A 100 17.01 22.66 20.26
N HIS A 101 17.26 21.35 20.31
CA HIS A 101 18.21 20.77 21.26
C HIS A 101 19.62 21.34 21.09
N GLY A 102 20.14 21.42 19.86
CA GLY A 102 21.45 22.05 19.63
C GLY A 102 21.52 23.51 20.12
N ARG A 103 20.45 24.28 19.92
CA ARG A 103 20.38 25.66 20.44
C ARG A 103 20.29 25.73 21.96
N ILE A 104 19.63 24.77 22.60
CA ILE A 104 19.59 24.66 24.06
C ILE A 104 20.99 24.35 24.58
N ASP A 105 21.68 23.42 23.94
CA ASP A 105 23.05 23.03 24.29
C ASP A 105 23.99 24.25 24.18
N ASP A 106 23.93 25.00 23.07
CA ASP A 106 24.70 26.24 22.87
C ASP A 106 24.42 27.29 23.94
N LEU A 107 23.14 27.53 24.29
CA LEU A 107 22.73 28.50 25.31
C LEU A 107 23.14 28.06 26.72
N SER A 108 23.16 26.76 26.99
CA SER A 108 23.57 26.18 28.27
C SER A 108 25.09 26.21 28.46
N ALA A 109 25.85 26.18 27.36
CA ALA A 109 27.31 26.28 27.35
C ALA A 109 27.82 27.73 27.37
N ALA A 110 26.93 28.73 27.29
CA ALA A 110 27.30 30.15 27.29
C ALA A 110 27.84 30.62 28.65
N VAL A 111 28.68 31.66 28.62
CA VAL A 111 29.40 32.21 29.79
C VAL A 111 28.48 32.71 30.92
N GLN A 112 27.23 33.08 30.60
CA GLN A 112 26.20 33.48 31.56
C GLN A 112 24.92 32.64 31.37
N PRO A 113 24.88 31.42 31.89
CA PRO A 113 23.75 30.50 31.67
C PRO A 113 22.48 30.90 32.45
N ALA A 114 22.63 31.66 33.55
CA ALA A 114 21.51 32.12 34.37
C ALA A 114 20.58 33.10 33.62
N ASP A 115 21.15 33.96 32.78
CA ASP A 115 20.38 34.95 31.99
C ASP A 115 19.64 34.29 30.81
N ASN A 116 20.06 33.10 30.41
CA ASN A 116 19.47 32.33 29.33
C ASN A 116 18.37 31.36 29.80
N ALA A 117 18.09 31.26 31.10
CA ALA A 117 17.21 30.24 31.67
C ALA A 117 15.77 30.28 31.11
N SER A 118 15.21 31.48 30.89
CA SER A 118 13.87 31.66 30.32
C SER A 118 13.79 31.27 28.83
N GLU A 119 14.84 31.57 28.06
CA GLU A 119 14.95 31.21 26.65
C GLU A 119 15.21 29.70 26.48
N ILE A 120 16.00 29.09 27.36
CA ILE A 120 16.20 27.63 27.41
C ILE A 120 14.85 26.93 27.70
N ALA A 121 14.08 27.41 28.68
CA ALA A 121 12.76 26.86 28.98
C ALA A 121 11.81 26.95 27.77
N ARG A 122 11.74 28.13 27.13
CA ARG A 122 10.94 28.33 25.91
C ARG A 122 11.32 27.40 24.77
N ARG A 123 12.62 27.20 24.53
CA ARG A 123 13.12 26.30 23.49
C ARG A 123 12.89 24.83 23.83
N SER A 124 12.98 24.47 25.11
CA SER A 124 12.64 23.12 25.60
C SER A 124 11.18 22.80 25.35
N ASP A 125 10.26 23.74 25.61
CA ASP A 125 8.85 23.57 25.31
C ASP A 125 8.57 23.44 23.81
N LEU A 126 9.25 24.23 22.97
CA LEU A 126 9.18 24.06 21.51
C LEU A 126 9.71 22.69 21.06
N ALA A 127 10.82 22.21 21.63
CA ALA A 127 11.37 20.89 21.34
C ALA A 127 10.38 19.77 21.72
N ARG A 128 9.71 19.87 22.88
CA ARG A 128 8.64 18.95 23.29
C ARG A 128 7.46 18.99 22.33
N ALA A 129 7.05 20.16 21.87
CA ALA A 129 5.97 20.30 20.90
C ALA A 129 6.31 19.64 19.55
N PHE A 130 7.54 19.80 19.06
CA PHE A 130 8.01 19.12 17.84
C PHE A 130 8.10 17.60 18.03
N HIS A 131 8.51 17.14 19.22
CA HIS A 131 8.52 15.71 19.53
C HIS A 131 7.11 15.10 19.48
N ALA A 132 6.14 15.75 20.13
CA ALA A 132 4.75 15.29 20.13
C ALA A 132 4.14 15.26 18.71
N LYS A 133 4.48 16.24 17.85
CA LYS A 133 4.09 16.24 16.44
C LYS A 133 4.73 15.09 15.66
N ALA A 134 6.04 14.88 15.83
CA ALA A 134 6.74 13.77 15.19
C ALA A 134 6.14 12.41 15.55
N ASP A 135 5.79 12.20 16.82
CA ASP A 135 5.16 10.97 17.30
C ASP A 135 3.75 10.76 16.73
N ARG A 136 2.99 11.85 16.54
CA ARG A 136 1.68 11.78 15.88
C ARG A 136 1.83 11.33 14.43
N TYR A 137 2.75 11.92 13.68
CA TYR A 137 2.98 11.55 12.28
C TYR A 137 3.57 10.14 12.14
N HIS A 138 4.44 9.72 13.06
CA HIS A 138 4.97 8.36 13.11
C HIS A 138 3.86 7.31 13.32
N ARG A 139 2.93 7.59 14.25
CA ARG A 139 1.76 6.73 14.46
C ARG A 139 0.87 6.65 13.23
N LEU A 140 0.65 7.77 12.55
CA LEU A 140 -0.13 7.80 11.31
C LEU A 140 0.55 7.00 10.19
N SER A 141 1.86 7.15 9.99
CA SER A 141 2.61 6.33 9.02
C SER A 141 2.43 4.84 9.30
N ARG A 142 2.63 4.39 10.55
CA ARG A 142 2.41 2.97 10.91
C ARG A 142 0.99 2.50 10.63
N MET A 143 -0.01 3.30 10.94
CA MET A 143 -1.41 2.96 10.66
C MET A 143 -1.64 2.76 9.16
N TRP A 144 -1.14 3.65 8.31
CA TRP A 144 -1.24 3.52 6.86
C TRP A 144 -0.48 2.32 6.32
N LEU A 145 0.66 1.96 6.91
CA LEU A 145 1.37 0.73 6.57
C LEU A 145 0.53 -0.53 6.87
N TYR A 146 -0.18 -0.57 8.00
CA TYR A 146 -1.10 -1.67 8.31
C TYR A 146 -2.27 -1.74 7.33
N ILE A 147 -2.86 -0.59 6.98
CA ILE A 147 -3.93 -0.53 5.96
C ILE A 147 -3.40 -1.06 4.62
N ALA A 148 -2.20 -0.67 4.22
CA ALA A 148 -1.58 -1.14 2.99
C ALA A 148 -1.42 -2.67 2.98
N GLY A 149 -0.94 -3.25 4.09
CA GLY A 149 -0.79 -4.70 4.24
C GLY A 149 -2.12 -5.44 4.24
N ALA A 150 -3.12 -4.94 4.98
CA ALA A 150 -4.46 -5.53 4.99
C ALA A 150 -5.11 -5.52 3.60
N ALA A 151 -4.97 -4.41 2.88
CA ALA A 151 -5.49 -4.27 1.52
C ALA A 151 -4.80 -5.22 0.52
N GLN A 152 -3.50 -5.50 0.69
CA GLN A 152 -2.80 -6.52 -0.11
C GLN A 152 -3.32 -7.92 0.15
N VAL A 153 -3.57 -8.28 1.42
CA VAL A 153 -4.12 -9.59 1.77
C VAL A 153 -5.51 -9.77 1.17
N VAL A 154 -6.38 -8.75 1.30
CA VAL A 154 -7.72 -8.75 0.68
C VAL A 154 -7.60 -8.90 -0.84
N SER A 155 -6.69 -8.15 -1.47
CA SER A 155 -6.47 -8.25 -2.91
C SER A 155 -6.07 -9.66 -3.34
N ALA A 156 -5.07 -10.26 -2.70
CA ALA A 156 -4.59 -11.60 -3.01
C ALA A 156 -5.69 -12.66 -2.79
N ALA A 157 -6.45 -12.56 -1.70
CA ALA A 157 -7.53 -13.47 -1.39
C ALA A 157 -8.66 -13.39 -2.43
N SER A 158 -9.09 -12.18 -2.80
CA SER A 158 -10.10 -11.97 -3.85
C SER A 158 -9.61 -12.49 -5.20
N PHE A 159 -8.33 -12.31 -5.50
CA PHE A 159 -7.73 -12.79 -6.74
C PHE A 159 -7.75 -14.32 -6.85
N LEU A 160 -7.27 -15.00 -5.79
CA LEU A 160 -7.28 -16.46 -5.70
C LEU A 160 -8.70 -17.03 -5.74
N SER A 161 -9.64 -16.40 -5.05
CA SER A 161 -11.04 -16.81 -5.04
C SER A 161 -11.66 -16.73 -6.44
N GLY A 162 -11.42 -15.63 -7.17
CA GLY A 162 -11.85 -15.48 -8.56
C GLY A 162 -11.25 -16.54 -9.48
N LEU A 163 -9.97 -16.84 -9.32
CA LEU A 163 -9.30 -17.90 -10.09
C LEU A 163 -9.89 -19.29 -9.80
N ILE A 164 -10.11 -19.63 -8.53
CA ILE A 164 -10.69 -20.93 -8.12
C ILE A 164 -12.10 -21.09 -8.69
N ILE A 165 -12.94 -20.05 -8.58
CA ILE A 165 -14.30 -20.08 -9.12
C ILE A 165 -14.26 -20.28 -10.64
N ALA A 166 -13.37 -19.56 -11.33
CA ALA A 166 -13.23 -19.69 -12.77
C ALA A 166 -12.74 -21.08 -13.22
N MET A 167 -11.75 -21.64 -12.53
CA MET A 167 -11.26 -23.00 -12.80
C MET A 167 -12.35 -24.05 -12.53
N TRP A 168 -13.11 -23.88 -11.45
CA TRP A 168 -14.24 -24.75 -11.13
C TRP A 168 -15.31 -24.72 -12.23
N LEU A 169 -15.65 -23.53 -12.73
CA LEU A 169 -16.60 -23.36 -13.84
C LEU A 169 -16.09 -24.04 -15.12
N LEU A 170 -14.82 -23.85 -15.48
CA LEU A 170 -14.20 -24.51 -16.63
C LEU A 170 -14.25 -26.04 -16.49
N SER A 171 -13.92 -26.58 -15.32
CA SER A 171 -13.95 -28.04 -15.07
C SER A 171 -15.35 -28.66 -15.17
N ARG A 172 -16.40 -27.84 -15.10
CA ARG A 172 -17.80 -28.27 -15.20
C ARG A 172 -18.44 -27.90 -16.53
N ALA A 173 -17.76 -27.15 -17.39
CA ALA A 173 -18.29 -26.75 -18.70
C ALA A 173 -18.59 -27.97 -19.58
N ASP A 174 -17.73 -29.00 -19.56
CA ASP A 174 -17.92 -30.25 -20.32
C ASP A 174 -19.19 -31.00 -19.89
N LYS A 175 -19.52 -31.00 -18.58
CA LYS A 175 -20.73 -31.66 -18.05
C LYS A 175 -22.01 -30.89 -18.35
N MET A 176 -21.92 -29.58 -18.57
CA MET A 176 -23.09 -28.79 -18.96
C MET A 176 -23.44 -28.98 -20.44
N HIS A 177 -22.45 -29.20 -21.31
CA HIS A 177 -22.69 -29.52 -22.73
C HIS A 177 -23.57 -30.77 -22.93
N GLU A 178 -23.35 -31.82 -22.14
CA GLU A 178 -24.17 -33.05 -22.18
C GLU A 178 -25.60 -32.82 -21.66
N ALA A 179 -25.78 -31.97 -20.65
CA ALA A 179 -27.10 -31.69 -20.07
C ALA A 179 -28.01 -30.85 -21.00
N PHE A 180 -27.44 -30.06 -21.91
CA PHE A 180 -28.19 -29.26 -22.89
C PHE A 180 -28.42 -29.99 -24.24
N HIS A 181 -27.85 -31.18 -24.42
CA HIS A 181 -28.17 -32.10 -25.53
C HIS A 181 -28.66 -33.47 -25.02
N PRO A 182 -29.83 -33.57 -24.36
CA PRO A 182 -30.39 -34.86 -23.98
C PRO A 182 -31.07 -35.60 -25.15
N LEU A 183 -31.20 -35.01 -26.34
CA LEU A 183 -31.97 -35.57 -27.47
C LEU A 183 -31.21 -35.39 -28.78
N GLY A 184 -30.42 -36.41 -29.13
CA GLY A 184 -29.67 -36.49 -30.37
C GLY A 184 -29.29 -37.92 -30.75
N ARG A 185 -30.14 -38.89 -30.38
CA ARG A 185 -30.30 -40.21 -31.01
C ARG A 185 -31.75 -40.62 -30.88
#